data_AF-A0AAW8KY73-F1
#
_entry.id   AF-A0AAW8KY73-F1
#
_cell.length_a   1.000
_cell.length_b   1.000
_cell.length_c   1.000
_cell.angle_alpha   90.00
_cell.angle_beta   90.00
_cell.angle_gamma   90.00
#
_symmetry.space_group_name_H-M   'P 1'
#
loop_
_entity.id
_entity.type
_entity.pdbx_description
1 polymer ?
#
loop_
_entity_poly.entity_id
_entity_poly.type
_entity_poly.pdbx_seq_one_letter_code
_entity_poly.pdbx_strand_id
1 'polypeptide(L)'
;EDNEILRLAASLDQGSEHPLADAIVRAARERDLALSKPTSFESGSGIGVKGELNGHQLSLGNTALMEQLGISVDAFINDAEKLRAEGASVMHLAVDGKLIGLIAVSDPIK
;
A
#
# COMPACT_ATOMS: atom_id res chain seq x y z
N GLU A 1 -5.06 -12.32 -7.73
CA GLU A 1 -5.41 -10.93 -7.35
C GLU A 1 -4.51 -10.41 -6.23
N ASP A 2 -4.32 -11.16 -5.13
CA ASP A 2 -3.51 -10.70 -3.97
C ASP A 2 -2.02 -10.47 -4.26
N ASN A 3 -1.40 -11.34 -5.07
CA ASN A 3 0.02 -11.16 -5.43
C ASN A 3 0.24 -9.91 -6.28
N GLU A 4 -0.75 -9.46 -7.06
CA GLU A 4 -0.61 -8.24 -7.85
C GLU A 4 -0.69 -7.01 -6.95
N ILE A 5 -1.63 -6.97 -6.01
CA ILE A 5 -1.73 -5.92 -4.99
C ILE A 5 -0.41 -5.82 -4.21
N LEU A 6 0.11 -6.95 -3.73
CA LEU A 6 1.38 -7.00 -3.02
C LEU A 6 2.56 -6.56 -3.90
N ARG A 7 2.62 -7.01 -5.15
CA ARG A 7 3.68 -6.64 -6.10
C ARG A 7 3.69 -5.15 -6.36
N LEU A 8 2.53 -4.53 -6.60
CA LEU A 8 2.39 -3.10 -6.87
C LEU A 8 2.73 -2.26 -5.64
N ALA A 9 2.21 -2.63 -4.46
CA ALA A 9 2.52 -1.97 -3.21
C ALA A 9 4.03 -2.03 -2.90
N ALA A 10 4.61 -3.23 -2.96
CA ALA A 10 6.04 -3.43 -2.74
C ALA A 10 6.89 -2.70 -3.79
N SER A 11 6.46 -2.66 -5.06
CA SER A 11 7.15 -1.95 -6.13
C SER A 11 7.20 -0.44 -5.87
N LEU A 12 6.08 0.15 -5.43
CA LEU A 12 6.01 1.57 -5.10
C LEU A 12 6.85 1.91 -3.86
N ASP A 13 6.84 1.06 -2.83
CA ASP A 13 7.42 1.35 -1.52
C ASP A 13 8.91 0.95 -1.39
N GLN A 14 9.57 0.51 -2.47
CA GLN A 14 10.98 0.08 -2.44
C GLN A 14 11.97 1.16 -1.98
N GLY A 15 11.60 2.44 -2.10
CA GLY A 15 12.44 3.58 -1.73
C GLY A 15 12.18 4.13 -0.33
N SER A 16 11.25 3.54 0.41
CA SER A 16 10.81 4.02 1.72
C SER A 16 11.64 3.37 2.84
N GLU A 17 12.08 4.17 3.81
CA GLU A 17 12.85 3.69 4.98
C GLU A 17 11.94 3.28 6.16
N HIS A 18 10.63 3.25 5.95
CA HIS A 18 9.67 2.92 7.01
C HIS A 18 9.62 1.42 7.30
N PRO A 19 9.48 0.99 8.57
CA PRO A 19 9.36 -0.43 8.92
C PRO A 19 8.22 -1.16 8.21
N LEU A 20 7.12 -0.44 7.93
CA LEU A 20 5.98 -0.98 7.20
C LEU A 20 6.33 -1.29 5.75
N ALA A 21 7.06 -0.39 5.09
CA ALA A 21 7.51 -0.57 3.71
C ALA A 21 8.42 -1.78 3.59
N ASP A 22 9.36 -1.93 4.53
CA ASP A 22 10.24 -3.10 4.59
C ASP A 22 9.45 -4.41 4.70
N ALA A 23 8.44 -4.46 5.58
CA ALA A 23 7.59 -5.64 5.72
C ALA A 23 6.86 -6.01 4.41
N ILE A 24 6.34 -5.01 3.69
CA ILE A 24 5.65 -5.21 2.41
C ILE A 24 6.62 -5.69 1.33
N VAL A 25 7.78 -5.05 1.20
CA VAL A 25 8.82 -5.41 0.23
C VAL A 25 9.36 -6.80 0.52
N ARG A 26 9.59 -7.14 1.79
CA ARG A 26 10.06 -8.47 2.20
C ARG A 26 9.03 -9.54 1.86
N ALA A 27 7.76 -9.33 2.20
CA ALA A 27 6.70 -10.27 1.87
C ALA A 27 6.58 -10.52 0.36
N ALA A 28 6.79 -9.50 -0.47
CA ALA A 28 6.78 -9.66 -1.92
C ALA A 28 8.00 -10.46 -2.43
N ARG A 29 9.18 -10.23 -1.85
CA ARG A 29 10.41 -10.97 -2.18
C ARG A 29 10.34 -12.43 -1.73
N GLU A 30 9.78 -12.71 -0.56
CA GLU A 30 9.54 -14.08 -0.05
C GLU A 30 8.61 -14.88 -0.97
N ARG A 31 7.79 -14.21 -1.79
CA ARG A 31 6.93 -14.81 -2.80
C ARG A 31 7.51 -14.77 -4.21
N ASP A 32 8.79 -14.45 -4.36
CA ASP A 32 9.50 -14.34 -5.64
C ASP A 32 8.82 -13.38 -6.65
N LEU A 33 8.15 -12.33 -6.16
CA LEU A 33 7.47 -11.37 -7.02
C LEU A 33 8.48 -10.43 -7.69
N ALA A 34 8.37 -10.29 -9.01
CA ALA A 34 9.18 -9.37 -9.78
C ALA A 34 8.74 -7.91 -9.54
N LEU A 35 9.50 -7.20 -8.71
CA LEU A 35 9.26 -5.79 -8.39
C LEU A 35 9.74 -4.88 -9.51
N SER A 36 8.98 -3.82 -9.77
CA SER A 36 9.30 -2.79 -10.76
C SER A 36 9.72 -1.51 -10.05
N LYS A 37 10.71 -0.79 -10.60
CA LYS A 37 11.14 0.48 -10.02
C LYS A 37 10.18 1.60 -10.44
N PRO A 38 9.65 2.41 -9.50
CA PRO A 38 8.77 3.51 -9.85
C PRO A 38 9.56 4.64 -10.53
N THR A 39 8.93 5.30 -11.50
CA THR A 39 9.49 6.45 -12.24
C THR A 39 9.40 7.75 -11.44
N SER A 40 8.43 7.83 -10.52
CA SER A 40 8.31 8.89 -9.53
C SER A 40 7.91 8.33 -8.17
N PHE A 41 8.31 9.01 -7.11
CA PHE A 41 8.00 8.63 -5.74
C PHE A 41 7.90 9.88 -4.86
N GLU A 42 6.82 9.98 -4.11
CA GLU A 42 6.57 11.05 -3.14
C GLU A 42 6.03 10.44 -1.84
N SER A 43 6.69 10.75 -0.73
CA SER A 43 6.28 10.31 0.60
C SER A 43 5.50 11.41 1.32
N GLY A 44 4.27 11.09 1.74
CA GLY A 44 3.47 11.90 2.65
C GLY A 44 3.74 11.50 4.10
N SER A 45 4.35 12.40 4.87
CA SER A 45 4.70 12.17 6.28
C SER A 45 3.49 11.68 7.09
N GLY A 46 3.52 10.41 7.50
CA GLY A 46 2.50 9.78 8.34
C GLY A 46 1.19 9.37 7.64
N ILE A 47 1.08 9.54 6.31
CA ILE A 47 -0.14 9.19 5.57
C ILE A 47 0.07 8.14 4.47
N GLY A 48 1.27 8.02 3.92
CA GLY A 48 1.59 7.03 2.90
C GLY A 48 2.50 7.56 1.80
N VAL A 49 2.51 6.87 0.65
CA VAL A 49 3.34 7.19 -0.51
C VAL A 49 2.50 7.18 -1.79
N LYS A 50 2.93 7.93 -2.80
CA LYS A 50 2.37 7.91 -4.16
C LYS A 50 3.48 8.00 -5.18
N GLY A 51 3.21 7.58 -6.40
CA GLY A 51 4.21 7.58 -7.45
C GLY A 51 3.71 6.93 -8.71
N GLU A 52 4.57 6.87 -9.71
CA GLU A 52 4.23 6.31 -11.02
C GLU A 52 5.00 5.00 -11.24
N LEU A 53 4.28 3.98 -11.71
CA LEU A 53 4.84 2.68 -12.04
C LEU A 53 4.29 2.22 -13.40
N ASN A 54 5.18 1.97 -14.36
CA ASN A 54 4.80 1.55 -15.72
C ASN A 54 3.74 2.46 -16.38
N GLY A 55 3.79 3.78 -16.11
CA GLY A 55 2.83 4.76 -16.64
C GLY A 55 1.50 4.86 -15.88
N HIS A 56 1.32 4.10 -14.79
CA HIS A 56 0.15 4.16 -13.92
C HIS A 56 0.45 4.95 -12.66
N GLN A 57 -0.52 5.74 -12.20
CA GLN A 57 -0.43 6.46 -10.92
C GLN A 57 -0.83 5.53 -9.79
N LEU A 58 0.10 5.24 -8.89
CA LEU A 58 -0.14 4.41 -7.72
C LEU A 58 -0.17 5.27 -6.46
N SER A 59 -0.97 4.84 -5.48
CA SER A 59 -0.98 5.43 -4.14
C SER A 59 -1.17 4.34 -3.11
N LEU A 60 -0.32 4.32 -2.10
CA LEU A 60 -0.34 3.38 -0.99
C LEU A 60 -0.39 4.16 0.32
N GLY A 61 -1.51 4.14 1.04
CA GLY A 61 -1.71 5.02 2.18
C GLY A 61 -2.86 4.66 3.12
N ASN A 62 -2.94 5.39 4.23
CA ASN A 62 -4.10 5.32 5.11
C ASN A 62 -5.31 6.03 4.48
N THR A 63 -6.43 6.07 5.21
CA THR A 63 -7.68 6.73 4.75
C THR A 63 -7.46 8.21 4.43
N ALA A 64 -6.62 8.92 5.19
CA ALA A 64 -6.35 10.33 4.97
C ALA A 64 -5.66 10.60 3.61
N LEU A 65 -4.75 9.73 3.16
CA LEU A 65 -4.19 9.86 1.81
C LEU A 65 -5.28 9.65 0.73
N MET A 66 -6.15 8.65 0.91
CA MET A 66 -7.22 8.37 -0.05
C MET A 66 -8.19 9.54 -0.16
N GLU A 67 -8.59 10.13 0.97
CA GLU A 67 -9.44 11.32 1.02
C GLU A 67 -8.80 12.53 0.30
N GLN A 68 -7.51 12.78 0.53
CA GLN A 68 -6.77 13.85 -0.17
C GLN A 68 -6.75 13.68 -1.69
N LEU A 69 -6.76 12.43 -2.16
CA LEU A 69 -6.76 12.08 -3.58
C LEU A 69 -8.18 11.94 -4.16
N GLY A 70 -9.24 12.10 -3.35
CA GLY A 70 -10.62 11.92 -3.77
C GLY A 70 -11.00 10.47 -4.08
N ILE A 71 -10.30 9.50 -3.48
CA ILE A 71 -10.48 8.06 -3.72
C ILE A 71 -11.40 7.50 -2.63
N SER A 72 -12.56 6.95 -3.02
CA SER A 72 -13.46 6.28 -2.07
C SER A 72 -12.84 4.98 -1.54
N VAL A 73 -12.98 4.77 -0.23
CA VAL A 73 -12.56 3.55 0.47
C VAL A 73 -13.71 2.62 0.87
N ASP A 74 -14.93 2.97 0.48
CA ASP A 74 -16.15 2.30 0.94
C ASP A 74 -16.17 0.81 0.59
N ALA A 75 -15.54 0.43 -0.52
CA ALA A 75 -15.45 -0.95 -0.98
C ALA A 75 -14.74 -1.88 0.01
N PHE A 76 -13.84 -1.36 0.84
CA PHE A 76 -13.00 -2.14 1.74
C PHE A 76 -13.03 -1.64 3.20
N ILE A 77 -13.92 -0.69 3.52
CA ILE A 77 -13.94 -0.04 4.84
C ILE A 77 -14.14 -1.05 5.98
N ASN A 78 -15.09 -1.97 5.83
CA ASN A 78 -15.38 -3.00 6.83
C ASN A 78 -14.21 -3.97 7.05
N ASP A 79 -13.57 -4.40 5.97
CA ASP A 79 -12.39 -5.30 6.05
C ASP A 79 -11.22 -4.57 6.71
N ALA A 80 -11.00 -3.31 6.34
CA ALA A 80 -9.94 -2.49 6.91
C ALA A 80 -10.16 -2.24 8.41
N GLU A 81 -11.40 -1.99 8.84
CA GLU A 81 -11.75 -1.83 10.26
C GLU A 81 -11.55 -3.13 11.04
N LYS A 82 -12.00 -4.27 10.49
CA LYS A 82 -11.81 -5.58 11.13
C LYS A 82 -10.33 -5.90 11.34
N LEU A 83 -9.51 -5.72 10.31
CA LEU A 83 -8.07 -5.97 10.38
C LEU A 83 -7.38 -5.02 11.37
N ARG A 84 -7.79 -3.75 11.44
CA ARG A 84 -7.31 -2.80 12.45
C ARG A 84 -7.71 -3.20 13.87
N ALA A 85 -8.93 -3.71 14.06
CA ALA A 85 -9.39 -4.21 15.35
C ALA A 85 -8.58 -5.44 15.81
N GLU A 86 -8.08 -6.25 14.88
CA GLU A 86 -7.13 -7.34 15.12
C GLU A 86 -5.69 -6.85 15.36
N GLY A 87 -5.46 -5.53 15.35
CA GLY A 87 -4.15 -4.92 15.62
C GLY A 87 -3.24 -4.79 14.40
N ALA A 88 -3.73 -5.10 13.19
CA ALA A 88 -2.95 -4.92 11.97
C ALA A 88 -2.86 -3.44 11.56
N SER A 89 -1.72 -3.06 11.00
CA SER A 89 -1.58 -1.83 10.24
C SER A 89 -2.14 -2.03 8.83
N VAL A 90 -3.14 -1.23 8.44
CA VAL A 90 -3.84 -1.38 7.16
C VAL A 90 -3.63 -0.18 6.26
N MET A 91 -3.11 -0.46 5.06
CA MET A 91 -2.88 0.48 3.96
C MET A 91 -3.82 0.17 2.80
N HIS A 92 -4.35 1.21 2.16
CA HIS A 92 -5.13 1.16 0.94
C HIS A 92 -4.21 1.31 -0.26
N LEU A 93 -4.41 0.49 -1.29
CA LEU A 93 -3.71 0.58 -2.56
C LEU A 93 -4.67 1.04 -3.66
N ALA A 94 -4.33 2.15 -4.31
CA ALA A 94 -5.06 2.66 -5.45
C ALA A 94 -4.18 2.73 -6.70
N VAL A 95 -4.80 2.52 -7.86
CA VAL A 95 -4.21 2.66 -9.19
C VAL A 95 -5.12 3.56 -10.04
N ASP A 96 -4.55 4.60 -10.64
CA ASP A 96 -5.24 5.57 -11.48
C ASP A 96 -6.51 6.14 -10.83
N GLY A 97 -6.40 6.48 -9.54
CA GLY A 97 -7.50 7.05 -8.75
C GLY A 97 -8.57 6.04 -8.33
N LYS A 98 -8.36 4.74 -8.55
CA LYS A 98 -9.30 3.69 -8.16
C LYS A 98 -8.69 2.82 -7.07
N LEU A 99 -9.44 2.60 -6.00
CA LEU A 99 -9.05 1.66 -4.96
C LEU A 99 -9.09 0.23 -5.51
N ILE A 100 -7.97 -0.49 -5.41
CA ILE A 100 -7.84 -1.86 -5.93
C ILE A 100 -7.63 -2.91 -4.83
N GLY A 101 -7.32 -2.49 -3.59
CA GLY A 101 -7.23 -3.40 -2.47
C GLY A 101 -6.61 -2.82 -1.21
N LEU A 102 -6.35 -3.71 -0.26
CA LEU A 102 -5.72 -3.43 1.02
C LEU A 102 -4.43 -4.23 1.17
N ILE A 103 -3.46 -3.65 1.89
CA ILE A 103 -2.32 -4.35 2.46
C ILE A 103 -2.48 -4.27 3.98
N ALA A 104 -2.55 -5.42 4.64
CA ALA A 104 -2.51 -5.52 6.08
C ALA A 104 -1.18 -6.10 6.52
N VAL A 105 -0.50 -5.40 7.41
CA VAL A 105 0.73 -5.87 8.05
C VAL A 105 0.42 -6.08 9.52
N SER A 106 0.46 -7.35 9.93
CA SER A 106 0.37 -7.72 11.34
C SER A 106 1.63 -7.20 12.03
N ASP A 107 1.45 -6.34 13.04
CA ASP A 107 2.56 -5.88 13.86
C ASP A 107 3.02 -7.06 14.74
N PRO A 108 4.28 -7.53 14.63
CA PRO A 108 4.77 -8.63 15.45
C PRO A 108 5.02 -8.24 16.92
N ILE A 109 4.89 -6.94 17.27
CA ILE A 109 5.26 -6.42 18.60
C ILE A 109 4.08 -6.43 19.60
N LYS A 110 2.86 -6.77 19.18
CA LYS A 110 1.69 -6.87 20.08
C LYS A 110 1.39 -8.29 20.54
#